data_AF-F2IH24-F1
#
_entry.id   AF-F2IH24-F1
#
_cell.length_a   1.000
_cell.length_b   1.000
_cell.length_c   1.000
_cell.angle_alpha   90.00
_cell.angle_beta   90.00
_cell.angle_gamma   90.00
#
_symmetry.space_group_name_H-M   'P 1'
#
loop_
_entity.id
_entity.type
_entity.pdbx_description
1 polymer ?
#
loop_
_entity_poly.entity_id
_entity_poly.type
_entity_poly.pdbx_seq_one_letter_code
_entity_poly.pdbx_strand_id
1 'polypeptide(L)'
;MQQLVHKLHSNPKALFLIDGLGACLTALLIAGILIPFQSVFGMPHFILEVGLLLALTMAVYSLCCSFFAKNNWRFFLKIILVSNSLYCCLIAFFVFYFFEKITTLGMIYFLVEIGVIAGLVMLEMKVVSVRNQIQE
;
A
#
# COMPACT_ATOMS: atom_id res chain seq x y z
N MET A 1 11.99 16.88 0.26
CA MET A 1 12.00 15.40 0.30
C MET A 1 13.00 14.82 1.30
N GLN A 2 14.28 15.24 1.30
CA GLN A 2 15.30 14.71 2.23
C GLN A 2 14.96 14.90 3.72
N GLN A 3 14.42 16.07 4.11
CA GLN A 3 13.98 16.32 5.49
C GLN A 3 12.87 15.37 5.96
N LEU A 4 11.95 14.99 5.06
CA LEU A 4 10.88 14.03 5.35
C LEU A 4 11.45 12.63 5.57
N VAL A 5 12.36 12.19 4.70
CA VAL A 5 13.04 10.88 4.83
C VAL A 5 13.81 10.79 6.14
N HIS A 6 14.53 11.85 6.54
CA HIS A 6 15.26 11.88 7.81
C HIS A 6 14.32 11.78 9.02
N LYS A 7 13.22 12.54 9.03
CA LYS A 7 12.20 12.47 10.10
C LYS A 7 11.61 11.06 10.22
N LEU A 8 11.26 10.44 9.09
CA LEU A 8 10.66 9.11 9.07
C LEU A 8 11.66 8.00 9.45
N HIS A 9 12.94 8.16 9.11
CA HIS A 9 14.00 7.25 9.57
C HIS A 9 14.18 7.33 11.10
N SER A 10 14.15 8.53 11.67
CA SER A 10 14.23 8.73 13.13
C SER A 10 12.95 8.31 13.88
N ASN A 11 11.82 8.20 13.18
CA ASN A 11 10.53 7.80 13.74
C ASN A 11 9.80 6.79 12.83
N PRO A 12 10.25 5.53 12.78
CA PRO A 12 9.69 4.52 11.89
C PRO A 12 8.23 4.18 12.23
N LYS A 13 7.77 4.45 13.46
CA LYS A 13 6.37 4.26 13.86
C LYS A 13 5.41 5.09 13.01
N ALA A 14 5.78 6.32 12.67
CA ALA A 14 4.96 7.19 11.84
C ALA A 14 4.72 6.56 10.45
N LEU A 15 5.73 5.88 9.91
CA LEU A 15 5.63 5.22 8.61
C LEU A 15 4.68 4.03 8.64
N PHE A 16 4.80 3.17 9.66
CA PHE A 16 3.86 2.06 9.89
C PHE A 16 2.41 2.53 10.08
N LEU A 17 2.20 3.67 10.76
CA LEU A 17 0.86 4.23 10.93
C LEU A 17 0.30 4.79 9.63
N ILE A 18 1.12 5.49 8.84
CA ILE A 18 0.70 6.02 7.52
C ILE A 18 0.31 4.87 6.60
N ASP A 19 1.14 3.82 6.52
CA ASP A 19 0.84 2.64 5.71
C ASP A 19 -0.42 1.92 6.20
N GLY A 20 -0.53 1.65 7.51
CA GLY A 20 -1.70 1.01 8.09
C GLY A 20 -3.01 1.79 7.88
N LEU A 21 -2.98 3.12 8.02
CA LEU A 21 -4.12 3.99 7.72
C LEU A 21 -4.44 4.01 6.22
N GLY A 22 -3.42 4.00 5.36
CA GLY A 22 -3.59 3.88 3.91
C GLY A 22 -4.26 2.56 3.52
N ALA A 23 -3.82 1.44 4.09
CA ALA A 23 -4.41 0.13 3.87
C ALA A 23 -5.85 0.04 4.40
N CYS A 24 -6.15 0.64 5.56
CA CYS A 24 -7.52 0.81 6.05
C CYS A 24 -8.39 1.60 5.06
N LEU A 25 -7.87 2.72 4.54
CA LEU A 25 -8.58 3.53 3.54
C LEU A 25 -8.85 2.72 2.27
N THR A 26 -7.86 1.99 1.75
CA THR A 26 -8.04 1.08 0.62
C THR A 26 -9.14 0.05 0.90
N ALA A 27 -9.10 -0.62 2.06
CA ALA A 27 -10.12 -1.58 2.45
C ALA A 27 -11.53 -0.95 2.51
N LEU A 28 -11.64 0.26 3.07
CA LEU A 28 -12.90 0.99 3.16
C LEU A 28 -13.43 1.39 1.78
N LEU A 29 -12.57 1.86 0.87
CA LEU A 29 -12.96 2.20 -0.49
C LEU A 29 -13.39 0.95 -1.27
N ILE A 30 -12.68 -0.16 -1.11
CA ILE A 30 -13.05 -1.42 -1.77
C ILE A 30 -14.40 -1.92 -1.25
N ALA A 31 -14.55 -2.06 0.08
CA ALA A 31 -15.76 -2.61 0.68
C ALA A 31 -16.98 -1.68 0.58
N GLY A 32 -16.77 -0.38 0.75
CA GLY A 32 -17.84 0.61 0.77
C GLY A 32 -18.21 1.17 -0.60
N ILE A 33 -17.30 1.14 -1.57
CA ILE A 33 -17.50 1.75 -2.89
C ILE A 33 -17.36 0.72 -4.01
N LEU A 34 -16.21 0.06 -4.16
CA LEU A 34 -15.98 -0.76 -5.37
C LEU A 34 -16.86 -2.00 -5.42
N ILE A 35 -17.04 -2.71 -4.30
CA ILE A 35 -17.87 -3.92 -4.27
C ILE A 35 -19.36 -3.56 -4.49
N PRO A 36 -19.98 -2.61 -3.75
CA PRO A 36 -21.39 -2.28 -3.97
C PRO A 36 -21.69 -1.69 -5.34
N PHE A 37 -20.74 -0.93 -5.90
CA PHE A 37 -20.89 -0.27 -7.21
C PHE A 37 -20.11 -1.02 -8.31
N GLN A 38 -19.93 -2.33 -8.17
CA GLN A 38 -19.13 -3.15 -9.09
C GLN A 38 -19.54 -3.02 -10.57
N SER A 39 -20.83 -2.87 -10.85
CA SER A 39 -21.37 -2.62 -12.19
C SER A 39 -20.89 -1.30 -12.82
N VAL A 40 -20.53 -0.31 -11.99
CA VAL A 40 -20.03 1.01 -12.42
C VAL A 40 -18.52 0.95 -12.70
N PHE A 41 -17.75 0.16 -11.94
CA PHE A 41 -16.29 0.07 -12.07
C PHE A 41 -15.83 -1.04 -13.04
N GLY A 42 -16.61 -2.11 -13.19
CA GLY A 42 -16.38 -3.19 -14.16
C GLY A 42 -15.34 -4.25 -13.74
N MET A 43 -14.68 -4.10 -12.59
CA MET A 43 -13.77 -5.12 -12.04
C MET A 43 -14.57 -6.31 -11.49
N PRO A 44 -14.17 -7.57 -11.74
CA PRO A 44 -14.88 -8.73 -11.17
C PRO A 44 -14.87 -8.74 -9.64
N HIS A 45 -15.98 -9.14 -9.04
CA HIS A 45 -16.17 -9.11 -7.59
C HIS A 45 -15.10 -9.90 -6.81
N PHE A 46 -14.73 -11.09 -7.28
CA PHE A 46 -13.70 -11.92 -6.64
C PHE A 46 -12.34 -11.20 -6.53
N ILE A 47 -11.98 -10.38 -7.53
CA ILE A 47 -10.73 -9.61 -7.50
C ILE A 47 -10.77 -8.53 -6.41
N LEU A 48 -11.93 -7.87 -6.27
CA LEU A 48 -12.15 -6.87 -5.22
C LEU A 48 -12.11 -7.50 -3.82
N GLU A 49 -12.66 -8.69 -3.64
CA GLU A 49 -12.59 -9.41 -2.35
C GLU A 49 -11.16 -9.81 -1.99
N VAL A 50 -10.38 -10.29 -2.95
CA VAL A 50 -8.95 -10.57 -2.75
C VAL A 50 -8.21 -9.29 -2.37
N GLY A 51 -8.47 -8.17 -3.07
CA GLY A 51 -7.88 -6.87 -2.74
C GLY A 51 -8.25 -6.39 -1.33
N LEU A 52 -9.52 -6.55 -0.94
CA LEU A 52 -10.00 -6.22 0.41
C LEU A 52 -9.29 -7.04 1.48
N LEU A 53 -9.16 -8.35 1.28
CA LEU A 53 -8.48 -9.24 2.23
C LEU A 53 -7.00 -8.86 2.39
N LEU A 54 -6.32 -8.56 1.28
CA LEU A 54 -4.93 -8.11 1.29
C LEU A 54 -4.79 -6.77 2.04
N ALA A 55 -5.67 -5.80 1.75
CA ALA A 55 -5.67 -4.50 2.40
C ALA A 55 -5.92 -4.62 3.91
N LEU A 56 -6.88 -5.44 4.35
CA LEU A 56 -7.14 -5.67 5.77
C LEU A 56 -5.95 -6.37 6.46
N THR A 57 -5.35 -7.35 5.81
CA THR A 57 -4.18 -8.06 6.34
C THR A 57 -3.00 -7.09 6.51
N MET A 58 -2.73 -6.25 5.50
CA MET A 58 -1.67 -5.24 5.57
C MET A 58 -1.98 -4.16 6.62
N ALA A 59 -3.22 -3.71 6.72
CA ALA A 59 -3.64 -2.76 7.76
C ALA A 59 -3.34 -3.29 9.16
N VAL A 60 -3.76 -4.52 9.46
CA VAL A 60 -3.49 -5.16 10.75
C VAL A 60 -1.98 -5.32 10.96
N TYR A 61 -1.26 -5.82 9.95
CA TYR A 61 0.19 -6.02 10.04
C TYR A 61 0.94 -4.72 10.36
N SER A 62 0.65 -3.65 9.62
CA SER A 62 1.32 -2.36 9.75
C SER A 62 0.97 -1.67 11.06
N LEU A 63 -0.31 -1.73 11.48
CA LEU A 63 -0.72 -1.23 12.80
C LEU A 63 -0.03 -1.99 13.93
N CYS A 64 0.02 -3.33 13.88
CA CYS A 64 0.77 -4.12 14.85
C CYS A 64 2.26 -3.74 14.88
N CYS A 65 2.90 -3.60 13.71
CA CYS A 65 4.30 -3.19 13.63
C CYS A 65 4.54 -1.81 14.26
N SER A 66 3.58 -0.88 14.17
CA SER A 66 3.70 0.45 14.80
C SER A 66 3.89 0.38 16.32
N PHE A 67 3.34 -0.65 16.98
CA PHE A 67 3.47 -0.87 18.43
C PHE A 67 4.66 -1.76 18.79
N PHE A 68 4.94 -2.80 18.00
CA PHE A 68 5.85 -3.88 18.39
C PHE A 68 7.23 -3.87 17.68
N ALA A 69 7.40 -3.21 16.53
CA ALA A 69 8.58 -3.35 15.66
C ALA A 69 9.84 -2.57 16.11
N LYS A 70 10.05 -2.33 17.42
CA LYS A 70 11.10 -1.41 17.92
C LYS A 70 12.53 -1.74 17.47
N ASN A 71 12.97 -2.98 17.62
CA ASN A 71 14.39 -3.33 17.40
C ASN A 71 14.73 -3.64 15.93
N ASN A 72 13.76 -4.19 15.17
CA ASN A 72 13.96 -4.67 13.80
C ASN A 72 13.05 -3.98 12.78
N TRP A 73 12.70 -2.70 13.01
CA TRP A 73 11.74 -1.96 12.19
C TRP A 73 12.05 -2.02 10.68
N ARG A 74 13.32 -2.02 10.29
CA ARG A 74 13.74 -2.13 8.87
C ARG A 74 13.31 -3.45 8.23
N PHE A 75 13.33 -4.54 8.98
CA PHE A 75 12.90 -5.85 8.48
C PHE A 75 11.39 -5.88 8.26
N PHE A 76 10.61 -5.41 9.24
CA PHE A 76 9.16 -5.31 9.12
C PHE A 76 8.74 -4.37 7.98
N LEU A 77 9.42 -3.24 7.83
CA LEU A 77 9.16 -2.31 6.74
C LEU A 77 9.50 -2.87 5.35
N LYS A 78 10.53 -3.72 5.25
CA LYS A 78 10.83 -4.44 4.00
C LYS A 78 9.70 -5.41 3.61
N ILE A 79 9.05 -6.05 4.57
CA ILE A 79 7.90 -6.92 4.31
C ILE A 79 6.74 -6.11 3.73
N ILE A 80 6.45 -4.94 4.30
CA ILE A 80 5.42 -4.01 3.79
C ILE A 80 5.75 -3.59 2.36
N LEU A 81 6.98 -3.14 2.13
CA LEU A 81 7.46 -2.71 0.82
C LEU A 81 7.29 -3.79 -0.25
N VAL A 82 7.69 -5.03 0.05
CA VAL A 82 7.53 -6.16 -0.88
C VAL A 82 6.04 -6.45 -1.11
N SER A 83 5.22 -6.44 -0.06
CA SER A 83 3.79 -6.71 -0.15
C SER A 83 3.05 -5.67 -0.96
N ASN A 84 3.30 -4.38 -0.72
CA ASN A 84 2.72 -3.25 -1.45
C ASN A 84 3.17 -3.25 -2.93
N SER A 85 4.43 -3.62 -3.19
CA SER A 85 4.93 -3.77 -4.57
C SER A 85 4.20 -4.90 -5.30
N LEU A 86 4.06 -6.07 -4.66
CA LEU A 86 3.33 -7.20 -5.21
C LEU A 86 1.85 -6.87 -5.43
N TYR A 87 1.21 -6.16 -4.50
CA TYR A 87 -0.16 -5.68 -4.64
C TYR A 87 -0.31 -4.76 -5.88
N CYS A 88 0.59 -3.79 -6.06
CA CYS A 88 0.57 -2.92 -7.24
C CYS A 88 0.72 -3.73 -8.53
N CYS A 89 1.66 -4.68 -8.58
CA CYS A 89 1.84 -5.57 -9.74
C CYS A 89 0.57 -6.40 -10.03
N LEU A 90 -0.07 -6.90 -8.98
CA LEU A 90 -1.29 -7.70 -9.08
C LEU A 90 -2.46 -6.88 -9.64
N ILE A 91 -2.69 -5.67 -9.10
CA ILE A 91 -3.74 -4.77 -9.61
C ILE A 91 -3.44 -4.34 -11.05
N ALA A 92 -2.18 -3.98 -11.36
CA ALA A 92 -1.79 -3.64 -12.73
C ALA A 92 -2.04 -4.80 -13.71
N PHE A 93 -1.73 -6.03 -13.30
CA PHE A 93 -2.03 -7.23 -14.08
C PHE A 93 -3.54 -7.38 -14.32
N PHE A 94 -4.37 -7.23 -13.28
CA PHE A 94 -5.83 -7.34 -13.43
C PHE A 94 -6.43 -6.21 -14.27
N VAL A 95 -5.91 -4.99 -14.16
CA VAL A 95 -6.32 -3.86 -15.00
C VAL A 95 -6.04 -4.17 -16.47
N PHE A 96 -4.87 -4.73 -16.79
CA PHE A 96 -4.53 -5.13 -18.15
C PHE A 96 -5.36 -6.32 -18.63
N TYR A 97 -5.53 -7.35 -17.79
CA TYR A 97 -6.27 -8.57 -18.14
C TYR A 97 -7.78 -8.31 -18.34
N PHE A 98 -8.38 -7.42 -17.56
CA PHE A 98 -9.80 -7.06 -17.66
C PHE A 98 -10.02 -5.71 -18.38
N PHE A 99 -9.06 -5.25 -19.19
CA PHE A 99 -9.09 -3.92 -19.82
C PHE A 99 -10.39 -3.64 -20.60
N GLU A 100 -10.93 -4.65 -21.29
CA GLU A 100 -12.19 -4.51 -22.05
C GLU A 100 -13.45 -4.46 -21.17
N LYS A 101 -13.38 -4.95 -19.92
CA LYS A 101 -14.51 -5.01 -18.97
C LYS A 101 -14.52 -3.84 -17.99
N ILE A 102 -13.35 -3.31 -17.67
CA ILE A 102 -13.20 -2.21 -16.73
C ILE A 102 -13.69 -0.92 -17.39
N THR A 103 -14.45 -0.13 -16.64
CA THR A 103 -14.92 1.18 -17.14
C THR A 103 -13.81 2.23 -17.03
N THR A 104 -13.97 3.36 -17.72
CA THR A 104 -13.02 4.49 -17.58
C THR A 104 -12.86 4.94 -16.12
N LEU A 105 -13.94 4.92 -15.34
CA LEU A 105 -13.91 5.22 -13.90
C LEU A 105 -13.10 4.18 -13.12
N GLY A 106 -13.31 2.89 -13.41
CA GLY A 106 -12.49 1.79 -12.89
C GLY A 106 -11.01 1.96 -13.16
N MET A 107 -10.65 2.24 -14.41
CA MET A 107 -9.25 2.47 -14.80
C MET A 107 -8.63 3.63 -14.02
N ILE A 108 -9.32 4.78 -13.94
CA ILE A 108 -8.82 5.94 -13.19
C ILE A 108 -8.61 5.59 -11.72
N TYR A 109 -9.58 4.91 -11.09
CA TYR A 109 -9.47 4.50 -9.68
C TYR A 109 -8.22 3.64 -9.45
N PHE A 110 -8.04 2.55 -10.21
CA PHE A 110 -6.91 1.64 -10.00
C PHE A 110 -5.57 2.27 -10.36
N LEU A 111 -5.52 3.17 -11.36
CA LEU A 111 -4.29 3.92 -11.66
C LEU A 111 -3.91 4.89 -10.55
N VAL A 112 -4.89 5.57 -9.95
CA VAL A 112 -4.68 6.43 -8.78
C VAL A 112 -4.21 5.59 -7.59
N GLU A 113 -4.84 4.45 -7.34
CA GLU A 113 -4.44 3.53 -6.27
C GLU A 113 -2.99 3.05 -6.44
N ILE A 114 -2.63 2.55 -7.63
CA ILE A 114 -1.25 2.16 -7.96
C ILE A 114 -0.30 3.34 -7.76
N GLY A 115 -0.66 4.55 -8.22
CA GLY A 115 0.18 5.74 -8.09
C GLY A 115 0.45 6.13 -6.63
N VAL A 116 -0.58 6.09 -5.79
CA VAL A 116 -0.48 6.38 -4.35
C VAL A 116 0.41 5.34 -3.65
N ILE A 117 0.16 4.05 -3.87
CA ILE A 117 0.92 2.98 -3.21
C ILE A 117 2.36 2.93 -3.72
N ALA A 118 2.59 3.08 -5.03
CA ALA A 118 3.94 3.15 -5.59
C ALA A 118 4.73 4.35 -5.05
N GLY A 119 4.07 5.50 -4.89
CA GLY A 119 4.66 6.67 -4.24
C GLY A 119 5.10 6.39 -2.80
N LEU A 120 4.27 5.67 -2.03
CA LEU A 120 4.60 5.25 -0.67
C LEU A 120 5.77 4.25 -0.66
N VAL A 121 5.76 3.24 -1.52
CA VAL A 121 6.86 2.27 -1.68
C VAL A 121 8.18 2.97 -2.00
N MET A 122 8.17 3.99 -2.88
CA MET A 122 9.37 4.79 -3.17
C MET A 122 9.87 5.57 -1.96
N LEU A 123 8.98 6.08 -1.11
CA LEU A 123 9.34 6.74 0.14
C LEU A 123 9.95 5.75 1.14
N GLU A 124 9.33 4.58 1.31
CA GLU A 124 9.80 3.52 2.20
C GLU A 124 11.16 2.99 1.78
N MET A 125 11.37 2.76 0.48
CA MET A 125 12.68 2.38 -0.08
C MET A 125 13.77 3.38 0.31
N LYS A 126 13.49 4.68 0.15
CA LYS A 126 14.43 5.74 0.52
C LYS A 126 14.73 5.69 2.02
N VAL A 127 13.71 5.58 2.88
CA VAL A 127 13.90 5.49 4.33
C VAL A 127 14.73 4.27 4.73
N VAL A 128 14.48 3.09 4.15
CA VAL A 128 15.26 1.87 4.43
C VAL A 128 16.71 1.99 3.96
N SER A 129 16.93 2.67 2.82
CA SER A 129 18.27 2.85 2.22
C SER A 129 19.15 3.87 2.94
N VAL A 130 18.62 4.69 3.85
CA VAL A 130 19.43 5.59 4.68
C VAL A 130 20.30 4.75 5.62
N ARG A 131 21.51 4.43 5.14
CA ARG A 131 22.58 3.76 5.87
C ARG A 131 23.26 4.80 6.79
N ASN A 132 23.50 4.41 8.03
CA ASN A 132 24.08 5.23 9.10
C ASN A 132 25.28 6.06 8.60
N GLN A 133 25.17 7.39 8.55
CA GLN A 133 26.33 8.29 8.43
C GLN A 133 26.97 8.58 9.81
N ILE A 134 26.91 7.66 10.79
CA ILE A 134 27.45 7.88 12.16
C ILE A 134 28.22 6.65 12.67
N GLN A 135 28.92 5.94 11.79
CA GLN A 135 29.92 4.95 12.18
C GLN A 135 31.10 5.01 11.20
N GLU A 136 31.80 6.15 11.17
CA GLU A 136 33.24 6.25 10.88
C GLU A 136 33.83 7.35 11.78
#